data_AF-A0AA37P473-F1
#
_entry.id   AF-A0AA37P473-F1
#
_cell.length_a   1.000
_cell.length_b   1.000
_cell.length_c   1.000
_cell.angle_alpha   90.00
_cell.angle_beta   90.00
_cell.angle_gamma   90.00
#
_symmetry.space_group_name_H-M   'P 1'
#
loop_
_entity.id
_entity.type
_entity.pdbx_description
1 polymer ?
#
loop_
_entity_poly.entity_id
_entity_poly.type
_entity_poly.pdbx_seq_one_letter_code
_entity_poly.pdbx_strand_id
1 'polypeptide(L)'
;MAGTMPSRAIIYPTLNNATRIRKELPKQIHFDELLARLDRARRQFNFKVYQDGRPLYVLDLDSCHEYLQGLRQHMDATEYSFPTFIDKDILRTDTRNDDWERCMTQTTTPWGDWLSLLCDVNNMPSCASFSYVSKPYYPAPGAAMEQPINVEDPNEADNLILAAQLSRIMCRKLEVKAYQHLQRLLHESGTMEDDKILPFLQSLGRVLLTLRWRLSWWTATREVFGTGDHNDEAERQRVELRVHSLCRVLYFYYCCVRRRLPVWTNINTPSGIHSRYPDTEKEVWDNFPGNESVEGFGEWMGRGRQLIIEAGVVSRLRSMGLAA
;
A
#
# COMPACT_ATOMS: atom_id res chain seq x y z
N MET A 1 10.79 4.25 9.48
CA MET A 1 9.99 4.15 8.25
C MET A 1 8.88 3.13 8.47
N ALA A 2 7.62 3.43 8.12
CA ALA A 2 6.44 2.59 8.38
C ALA A 2 6.59 1.18 7.78
N GLY A 3 5.79 0.20 8.21
CA GLY A 3 5.82 -1.17 7.69
C GLY A 3 4.65 -1.42 6.74
N THR A 4 4.92 -2.10 5.61
CA THR A 4 3.94 -2.38 4.54
C THR A 4 3.13 -3.65 4.82
N MET A 5 2.25 -3.57 5.82
CA MET A 5 1.16 -4.53 6.10
C MET A 5 1.45 -5.55 7.21
N PRO A 6 0.64 -5.59 8.27
CA PRO A 6 0.72 -6.62 9.31
C PRO A 6 0.20 -7.99 8.86
N SER A 7 -0.56 -8.06 7.75
CA SER A 7 -1.09 -9.32 7.25
C SER A 7 -0.08 -10.05 6.36
N ARG A 8 0.09 -11.35 6.61
CA ARG A 8 0.85 -12.29 5.77
C ARG A 8 -0.02 -12.96 4.70
N ALA A 9 -1.28 -12.55 4.58
CA ALA A 9 -2.21 -13.02 3.56
C ALA A 9 -2.68 -11.88 2.65
N ILE A 10 -2.98 -12.23 1.39
CA ILE A 10 -3.80 -11.42 0.50
C ILE A 10 -5.26 -11.87 0.60
N ILE A 11 -6.16 -10.92 0.44
CA ILE A 11 -7.60 -11.13 0.43
C ILE A 11 -8.07 -10.84 -0.99
N TYR A 12 -8.19 -11.87 -1.80
CA TYR A 12 -8.28 -11.75 -3.25
C TYR A 12 -9.69 -12.07 -3.77
N PRO A 13 -10.28 -11.26 -4.67
CA PRO A 13 -11.64 -11.49 -5.17
C PRO A 13 -11.72 -12.69 -6.12
N THR A 14 -12.83 -13.44 -6.07
CA THR A 14 -13.17 -14.41 -7.11
C THR A 14 -13.49 -13.72 -8.43
N LEU A 15 -13.44 -14.44 -9.56
CA LEU A 15 -13.65 -13.84 -10.89
C LEU A 15 -15.03 -13.17 -11.05
N ASN A 16 -16.05 -13.68 -10.37
CA ASN A 16 -17.39 -13.07 -10.34
C ASN A 16 -17.52 -11.89 -9.35
N ASN A 17 -16.44 -11.54 -8.63
CA ASN A 17 -16.38 -10.52 -7.58
C ASN A 17 -17.41 -10.71 -6.45
N ALA A 18 -17.98 -11.92 -6.30
CA ALA A 18 -19.00 -12.20 -5.30
C ALA A 18 -18.38 -12.45 -3.92
N THR A 19 -17.26 -13.16 -3.88
CA THR A 19 -16.57 -13.51 -2.64
C THR A 19 -15.09 -13.15 -2.71
N ARG A 20 -14.42 -13.20 -1.57
CA ARG A 20 -12.97 -13.04 -1.48
C ARG A 20 -12.36 -14.26 -0.80
N ILE A 21 -11.23 -14.71 -1.33
CA ILE A 21 -10.47 -15.84 -0.81
C ILE A 21 -9.19 -15.32 -0.15
N ARG A 22 -8.98 -15.72 1.10
CA ARG A 22 -7.74 -15.45 1.82
C ARG A 22 -6.67 -16.43 1.36
N LYS A 23 -5.57 -15.93 0.79
CA LYS A 23 -4.40 -16.74 0.41
C LYS A 23 -3.20 -16.32 1.25
N GLU A 24 -2.61 -17.30 1.93
CA GLU A 24 -1.38 -17.10 2.69
C GLU A 24 -0.20 -16.89 1.75
N LEU A 25 0.65 -15.93 2.10
CA LEU A 25 1.93 -15.74 1.42
C LEU A 25 3.04 -16.49 2.17
N PRO A 26 4.08 -16.95 1.45
CA PRO A 26 5.22 -17.63 2.04
C PRO A 26 5.85 -16.86 3.23
N LYS A 27 6.22 -17.57 4.31
CA LYS A 27 6.94 -16.98 5.47
C LYS A 27 8.33 -16.48 5.05
N GLN A 28 8.94 -17.20 4.12
CA GLN A 28 10.30 -17.01 3.64
C GLN A 28 10.29 -16.63 2.16
N ILE A 29 11.33 -15.93 1.76
CA ILE A 29 11.63 -15.64 0.36
C ILE A 29 12.89 -16.41 -0.03
N HIS A 30 12.71 -17.41 -0.89
CA HIS A 30 13.81 -18.09 -1.57
C HIS A 30 14.12 -17.31 -2.84
N PHE A 31 15.24 -16.61 -2.84
CA PHE A 31 15.51 -15.59 -3.86
C PHE A 31 15.75 -16.22 -5.24
N ASP A 32 16.45 -17.36 -5.27
CA ASP A 32 16.74 -18.09 -6.50
C ASP A 32 15.45 -18.69 -7.11
N GLU A 33 14.52 -19.16 -6.27
CA GLU A 33 13.20 -19.63 -6.73
C GLU A 33 12.30 -18.50 -7.21
N LEU A 34 12.34 -17.33 -6.54
CA LEU A 34 11.63 -16.14 -6.99
C LEU A 34 12.14 -15.70 -8.37
N LEU A 35 13.46 -15.61 -8.55
CA LEU A 35 14.08 -15.26 -9.82
C LEU A 35 13.75 -16.28 -10.91
N ALA A 36 13.81 -17.57 -10.61
CA ALA A 36 13.46 -18.62 -11.58
C ALA A 36 11.98 -18.55 -12.02
N ARG A 37 11.05 -18.29 -11.08
CA ARG A 37 9.62 -18.08 -11.39
C ARG A 37 9.43 -16.82 -12.25
N LEU A 38 10.09 -15.73 -11.88
CA LEU A 38 10.04 -14.47 -12.60
C LEU A 38 10.62 -14.58 -14.02
N ASP A 39 11.73 -15.29 -14.21
CA ASP A 39 12.34 -15.50 -15.53
C ASP A 39 11.43 -16.27 -16.50
N ARG A 40 10.60 -17.19 -15.98
CA ARG A 40 9.57 -17.87 -16.77
C ARG A 40 8.40 -16.95 -17.10
N ALA A 41 7.89 -16.21 -16.11
CA ALA A 41 6.71 -15.35 -16.25
C ALA A 41 6.97 -14.13 -17.15
N ARG A 42 8.15 -13.49 -17.01
CA ARG A 42 8.50 -12.27 -17.75
C ARG A 42 8.53 -12.49 -19.27
N ARG A 43 8.63 -13.73 -19.76
CA ARG A 43 8.62 -14.00 -21.20
C ARG A 43 7.21 -14.04 -21.80
N GLN A 44 6.16 -13.91 -20.98
CA GLN A 44 4.78 -14.16 -21.37
C GLN A 44 3.88 -12.93 -21.18
N PHE A 45 3.95 -12.28 -20.01
CA PHE A 45 3.03 -11.21 -19.63
C PHE A 45 3.65 -10.24 -18.63
N ASN A 46 2.93 -9.16 -18.34
CA ASN A 46 3.11 -8.32 -17.16
C ASN A 46 1.89 -8.47 -16.23
N PHE A 47 1.99 -8.00 -14.98
CA PHE A 47 0.83 -7.97 -14.08
C PHE A 47 0.29 -6.55 -13.99
N LYS A 48 -1.02 -6.37 -14.14
CA LYS A 48 -1.69 -5.12 -13.80
C LYS A 48 -2.33 -5.24 -12.43
N VAL A 49 -2.09 -4.24 -11.60
CA VAL A 49 -2.52 -4.20 -10.20
C VAL A 49 -3.75 -3.33 -10.07
N TYR A 50 -4.72 -3.84 -9.32
CA TYR A 50 -6.01 -3.21 -9.09
C TYR A 50 -6.28 -3.07 -7.60
N GLN A 51 -7.10 -2.10 -7.26
CA GLN A 51 -7.71 -1.98 -5.95
C GLN A 51 -9.14 -1.48 -6.12
N ASP A 52 -10.09 -2.20 -5.53
CA ASP A 52 -11.53 -1.91 -5.67
C ASP A 52 -11.97 -1.78 -7.15
N GLY A 53 -11.42 -2.65 -8.03
CA GLY A 53 -11.68 -2.64 -9.46
C GLY A 53 -11.05 -1.48 -10.25
N ARG A 54 -10.32 -0.56 -9.59
CA ARG A 54 -9.60 0.54 -10.24
C ARG A 54 -8.16 0.14 -10.51
N PRO A 55 -7.63 0.36 -11.73
CA PRO A 55 -6.23 0.09 -12.02
C PRO A 55 -5.35 1.06 -11.23
N LEU A 56 -4.20 0.58 -10.73
CA LEU A 56 -3.23 1.41 -10.00
C LEU A 56 -1.93 1.57 -10.79
N TYR A 57 -1.37 0.45 -11.26
CA TYR A 57 -0.12 0.40 -12.01
C TYR A 57 0.06 -0.98 -12.66
N VAL A 58 1.04 -1.09 -13.55
CA VAL A 58 1.49 -2.34 -14.17
C VAL A 58 2.88 -2.68 -13.63
N LEU A 59 3.05 -3.89 -13.10
CA LEU A 59 4.35 -4.47 -12.78
C LEU A 59 5.01 -4.94 -14.08
N ASP A 60 6.09 -4.26 -14.45
CA ASP A 60 6.94 -4.67 -15.57
C ASP A 60 7.88 -5.80 -15.13
N LEU A 61 7.66 -7.01 -15.63
CA LEU A 61 8.38 -8.20 -15.16
C LEU A 61 9.83 -8.27 -15.66
N ASP A 62 10.18 -7.60 -16.76
CA ASP A 62 11.58 -7.54 -17.19
C ASP A 62 12.36 -6.62 -16.26
N SER A 63 11.82 -5.45 -15.97
CA SER A 63 12.40 -4.49 -15.01
C SER A 63 12.45 -5.07 -13.60
N CYS A 64 11.40 -5.78 -13.15
CA CYS A 64 11.42 -6.51 -11.88
C CYS A 64 12.55 -7.54 -11.84
N HIS A 65 12.78 -8.27 -12.95
CA HIS A 65 13.81 -9.29 -13.02
C HIS A 65 15.21 -8.66 -12.94
N GLU A 66 15.48 -7.62 -13.74
CA GLU A 66 16.75 -6.89 -13.71
C GLU A 66 17.05 -6.33 -12.31
N TYR A 67 16.06 -5.69 -11.69
CA TYR A 67 16.20 -5.14 -10.33
C TYR A 67 16.50 -6.23 -9.30
N LEU A 68 15.69 -7.31 -9.27
CA LEU A 68 15.91 -8.39 -8.30
C LEU A 68 17.22 -9.14 -8.57
N GLN A 69 17.62 -9.32 -9.82
CA GLN A 69 18.89 -9.92 -10.16
C GLN A 69 20.07 -9.06 -9.67
N GLY A 70 19.97 -7.73 -9.79
CA GLY A 70 20.94 -6.80 -9.22
C GLY A 70 20.98 -6.87 -7.68
N LEU A 71 19.82 -6.93 -7.03
CA LEU A 71 19.70 -7.10 -5.58
C LEU A 71 20.37 -8.40 -5.11
N ARG A 72 20.13 -9.50 -5.81
CA ARG A 72 20.69 -10.84 -5.50
C ARG A 72 22.21 -10.87 -5.43
N GLN A 73 22.91 -10.03 -6.20
CA GLN A 73 24.38 -9.95 -6.21
C GLN A 73 24.96 -9.40 -4.89
N HIS A 74 24.15 -8.72 -4.09
CA HIS A 74 24.53 -8.09 -2.83
C HIS A 74 23.97 -8.84 -1.61
N MET A 75 23.43 -10.05 -1.84
CA MET A 75 22.76 -10.86 -0.83
C MET A 75 23.62 -12.10 -0.51
N ASP A 76 23.90 -12.29 0.78
CA ASP A 76 24.79 -13.37 1.25
C ASP A 76 24.05 -14.70 1.47
N ALA A 77 22.78 -14.63 1.88
CA ALA A 77 21.91 -15.80 2.03
C ALA A 77 21.01 -15.99 0.78
N THR A 78 20.55 -17.23 0.59
CA THR A 78 19.57 -17.60 -0.46
C THR A 78 18.14 -17.53 0.04
N GLU A 79 17.95 -17.50 1.36
CA GLU A 79 16.67 -17.53 2.03
C GLU A 79 16.61 -16.44 3.09
N TYR A 80 15.52 -15.67 3.09
CA TYR A 80 15.26 -14.63 4.08
C TYR A 80 13.86 -14.78 4.66
N SER A 81 13.70 -14.35 5.91
CA SER A 81 12.39 -14.03 6.45
C SER A 81 11.78 -12.89 5.60
N PHE A 82 10.59 -13.11 5.03
CA PHE A 82 9.95 -12.11 4.16
C PHE A 82 9.75 -10.75 4.88
N PRO A 83 9.30 -10.70 6.15
CA PRO A 83 9.28 -9.47 6.93
C PRO A 83 10.63 -8.76 7.03
N THR A 84 11.68 -9.50 7.38
CA THR A 84 13.03 -8.93 7.56
C THR A 84 13.56 -8.39 6.23
N PHE A 85 13.33 -9.13 5.15
CA PHE A 85 13.70 -8.74 3.81
C PHE A 85 13.07 -7.40 3.40
N ILE A 86 11.75 -7.27 3.57
CA ILE A 86 10.98 -6.07 3.21
C ILE A 86 11.34 -4.86 4.10
N ASP A 87 11.56 -5.07 5.39
CA ASP A 87 11.80 -3.97 6.32
C ASP A 87 13.26 -3.52 6.41
N LYS A 88 14.22 -4.38 6.03
CA LYS A 88 15.65 -4.12 6.24
C LYS A 88 16.47 -4.40 5.00
N ASP A 89 16.47 -5.63 4.51
CA ASP A 89 17.50 -6.09 3.57
C ASP A 89 17.38 -5.37 2.23
N ILE A 90 16.17 -5.26 1.69
CA ILE A 90 15.91 -4.53 0.43
C ILE A 90 16.24 -3.04 0.49
N LEU A 91 16.29 -2.45 1.69
CA LEU A 91 16.56 -1.02 1.90
C LEU A 91 18.04 -0.71 2.11
N ARG A 92 18.85 -1.72 2.47
CA ARG A 92 20.29 -1.56 2.72
C ARG A 92 21.12 -1.68 1.45
N THR A 93 20.59 -2.37 0.45
CA THR A 93 21.30 -2.57 -0.80
C THR A 93 21.10 -1.37 -1.71
N ASP A 94 22.10 -0.50 -1.75
CA ASP A 94 22.22 0.52 -2.78
C ASP A 94 22.72 -0.16 -4.05
N THR A 95 21.79 -0.62 -4.89
CA THR A 95 22.19 -1.16 -6.20
C THR A 95 22.75 0.00 -7.02
N ARG A 96 23.90 -0.20 -7.67
CA ARG A 96 24.57 0.84 -8.50
C ARG A 96 23.65 1.51 -9.53
N ASN A 97 22.54 0.85 -9.88
CA ASN A 97 21.42 1.35 -10.67
C ASN A 97 20.11 1.04 -9.93
N ASP A 98 19.77 1.77 -8.85
CA ASP A 98 18.48 1.64 -8.13
C ASP A 98 17.29 2.15 -8.96
N ASP A 99 17.09 1.56 -10.14
CA ASP A 99 16.06 1.87 -11.14
C ASP A 99 14.75 1.11 -10.86
N TRP A 100 14.44 0.83 -9.58
CA TRP A 100 13.25 0.08 -9.17
C TRP A 100 11.94 0.71 -9.69
N GLU A 101 11.94 2.00 -9.99
CA GLU A 101 10.79 2.72 -10.55
C GLU A 101 10.36 2.13 -11.90
N ARG A 102 11.29 1.60 -12.70
CA ARG A 102 10.95 0.94 -13.97
C ARG A 102 10.09 -0.31 -13.76
N CYS A 103 10.14 -0.92 -12.58
CA CYS A 103 9.27 -2.04 -12.21
C CYS A 103 7.79 -1.64 -12.13
N MET A 104 7.46 -0.36 -11.93
CA MET A 104 6.08 0.13 -11.86
C MET A 104 5.81 1.08 -13.04
N THR A 105 4.98 0.66 -13.97
CA THR A 105 4.62 1.45 -15.17
C THR A 105 3.14 1.76 -15.19
N GLN A 106 2.71 2.67 -16.06
CA GLN A 106 1.29 3.03 -16.23
C GLN A 106 0.59 3.37 -14.90
N THR A 107 1.32 4.07 -14.02
CA THR A 107 0.78 4.50 -12.72
C THR A 107 -0.35 5.49 -12.93
N THR A 108 -1.42 5.40 -12.14
CA THR A 108 -2.54 6.37 -12.17
C THR A 108 -2.11 7.77 -11.81
N THR A 109 -1.16 7.87 -10.89
CA THR A 109 -0.53 9.12 -10.48
C THR A 109 0.82 9.26 -11.18
N PRO A 110 1.13 10.41 -11.80
CA PRO A 110 2.42 10.64 -12.46
C PRO A 110 3.61 10.52 -11.50
N TRP A 111 4.75 10.06 -12.03
CA TRP A 111 6.01 10.13 -11.29
C TRP A 111 6.35 11.56 -10.87
N GLY A 112 6.83 11.71 -9.65
CA GLY A 112 7.10 13.02 -9.04
C GLY A 112 6.06 13.44 -8.00
N ASP A 113 4.79 13.02 -8.14
CA ASP A 113 3.78 13.19 -7.09
C ASP A 113 3.77 11.97 -6.13
N TRP A 114 4.87 11.88 -5.36
CA TRP A 114 5.13 10.75 -4.47
C TRP A 114 4.09 10.58 -3.37
N LEU A 115 3.48 11.68 -2.89
CA LEU A 115 2.52 11.62 -1.80
C LEU A 115 1.16 11.13 -2.28
N SER A 116 0.69 11.57 -3.44
CA SER A 116 -0.54 11.03 -4.04
C SER A 116 -0.35 9.56 -4.43
N LEU A 117 0.79 9.20 -5.04
CA LEU A 117 1.08 7.81 -5.40
C LEU A 117 1.17 6.90 -4.15
N LEU A 118 1.74 7.41 -3.05
CA LEU A 118 1.73 6.72 -1.76
C LEU A 118 0.30 6.47 -1.27
N CYS A 119 -0.57 7.48 -1.32
CA CYS A 119 -1.96 7.34 -0.90
C CYS A 119 -2.73 6.31 -1.73
N ASP A 120 -2.57 6.33 -3.06
CA ASP A 120 -3.22 5.37 -3.98
C ASP A 120 -2.80 3.94 -3.65
N VAL A 121 -1.50 3.69 -3.51
CA VAL A 121 -0.96 2.34 -3.31
C VAL A 121 -1.21 1.82 -1.89
N ASN A 122 -1.21 2.70 -0.87
CA ASN A 122 -1.38 2.30 0.52
C ASN A 122 -2.83 2.29 1.03
N ASN A 123 -3.83 2.57 0.18
CA ASN A 123 -5.21 2.68 0.65
C ASN A 123 -5.78 1.37 1.24
N MET A 124 -5.40 0.20 0.70
CA MET A 124 -5.60 -1.14 1.28
C MET A 124 -4.80 -2.24 0.53
N PRO A 125 -3.48 -2.36 0.73
CA PRO A 125 -2.64 -3.25 -0.10
C PRO A 125 -3.01 -4.74 -0.05
N SER A 126 -3.61 -5.22 1.06
CA SER A 126 -3.99 -6.64 1.22
C SER A 126 -5.17 -7.03 0.36
N CYS A 127 -5.93 -6.07 -0.15
CA CYS A 127 -7.14 -6.28 -0.94
C CYS A 127 -6.90 -6.05 -2.44
N ALA A 128 -5.64 -5.96 -2.86
CA ALA A 128 -5.27 -5.79 -4.26
C ALA A 128 -5.66 -7.03 -5.09
N SER A 129 -6.05 -6.79 -6.34
CA SER A 129 -6.25 -7.83 -7.35
C SER A 129 -5.28 -7.67 -8.53
N PHE A 130 -5.12 -8.73 -9.32
CA PHE A 130 -4.12 -8.82 -10.37
C PHE A 130 -4.73 -9.35 -11.67
N SER A 131 -4.22 -8.88 -12.80
CA SER A 131 -4.53 -9.45 -14.11
C SER A 131 -3.27 -9.60 -14.94
N TYR A 132 -3.30 -10.56 -15.86
CA TYR A 132 -2.31 -10.70 -16.91
C TYR A 132 -2.57 -9.64 -17.99
N VAL A 133 -1.53 -8.91 -18.36
CA VAL A 133 -1.54 -8.01 -19.51
C VAL A 133 -0.45 -8.41 -20.49
N SER A 134 -0.79 -8.40 -21.78
CA SER A 134 0.14 -8.79 -22.85
C SER A 134 1.31 -7.81 -22.96
N LYS A 135 2.47 -8.34 -23.37
CA LYS A 135 3.63 -7.50 -23.69
C LYS A 135 3.54 -6.99 -25.14
N PRO A 136 3.84 -5.71 -25.41
CA PRO A 136 3.76 -5.15 -26.76
C PRO A 136 4.70 -5.83 -27.76
N TYR A 137 5.81 -6.43 -27.29
CA TYR A 137 6.81 -7.08 -28.15
C TYR A 137 6.56 -8.59 -28.38
N TYR A 138 5.54 -9.18 -27.74
CA TYR A 138 5.16 -10.58 -27.93
C TYR A 138 3.69 -10.67 -28.38
N PRO A 139 3.37 -10.33 -29.64
CA PRO A 139 2.01 -10.47 -30.15
C PRO A 139 1.69 -11.95 -30.35
N ALA A 140 1.01 -12.57 -29.38
CA ALA A 140 0.28 -13.80 -29.64
C ALA A 140 -0.95 -13.46 -30.52
N PRO A 141 -1.23 -14.19 -31.61
CA PRO A 141 -2.46 -13.99 -32.37
C PRO A 141 -3.68 -14.27 -31.47
N GLY A 142 -4.48 -13.23 -31.19
CA GLY A 142 -5.51 -13.19 -30.13
C GLY A 142 -5.26 -12.14 -29.04
N ALA A 143 -4.15 -11.41 -29.11
CA ALA A 143 -3.74 -10.36 -28.17
C ALA A 143 -4.71 -9.18 -28.11
N ALA A 144 -5.51 -9.11 -27.04
CA ALA A 144 -6.12 -7.86 -26.56
C ALA A 144 -6.76 -7.98 -25.17
N MET A 145 -7.17 -9.17 -24.72
CA MET A 145 -7.93 -9.25 -23.48
C MET A 145 -7.01 -9.43 -22.28
N GLU A 146 -6.91 -8.36 -21.49
CA GLU A 146 -6.50 -8.45 -20.10
C GLU A 146 -7.31 -9.55 -19.40
N GLN A 147 -6.62 -10.46 -18.71
CA GLN A 147 -7.25 -11.61 -18.05
C GLN A 147 -7.02 -11.53 -16.53
N PRO A 148 -8.07 -11.38 -15.71
CA PRO A 148 -7.93 -11.43 -14.26
C PRO A 148 -7.37 -12.78 -13.80
N ILE A 149 -6.47 -12.76 -12.80
CA ILE A 149 -5.95 -14.00 -12.21
C ILE A 149 -7.07 -14.71 -11.45
N ASN A 150 -7.28 -16.00 -11.73
CA ASN A 150 -8.27 -16.82 -11.05
C ASN A 150 -7.68 -17.44 -9.77
N VAL A 151 -8.07 -16.90 -8.61
CA VAL A 151 -7.63 -17.39 -7.29
C VAL A 151 -8.09 -18.82 -6.95
N GLU A 152 -9.13 -19.29 -7.63
CA GLU A 152 -9.68 -20.65 -7.46
C GLU A 152 -8.97 -21.68 -8.33
N ASP A 153 -8.24 -21.25 -9.38
CA ASP A 153 -7.44 -22.14 -10.22
C ASP A 153 -6.08 -22.42 -9.58
N PRO A 154 -5.77 -23.68 -9.20
CA PRO A 154 -4.47 -24.04 -8.65
C PRO A 154 -3.30 -23.74 -9.60
N ASN A 155 -3.51 -23.77 -10.91
CA ASN A 155 -2.46 -23.51 -11.90
C ASN A 155 -2.03 -22.04 -11.92
N GLU A 156 -2.88 -21.14 -11.44
CA GLU A 156 -2.59 -19.70 -11.36
C GLU A 156 -2.06 -19.27 -9.99
N ALA A 157 -2.07 -20.17 -9.00
CA ALA A 157 -1.65 -19.87 -7.63
C ALA A 157 -0.20 -19.35 -7.55
N ASP A 158 0.71 -19.92 -8.33
CA ASP A 158 2.12 -19.50 -8.38
C ASP A 158 2.27 -18.08 -8.91
N ASN A 159 1.53 -17.72 -9.96
CA ASN A 159 1.53 -16.38 -10.54
C ASN A 159 0.89 -15.37 -9.59
N LEU A 160 -0.18 -15.76 -8.88
CA LEU A 160 -0.81 -14.93 -7.86
C LEU A 160 0.18 -14.60 -6.72
N ILE A 161 0.90 -15.61 -6.22
CA ILE A 161 1.92 -15.43 -5.18
C ILE A 161 3.05 -14.54 -5.70
N LEU A 162 3.52 -14.78 -6.93
CA LEU A 162 4.55 -13.96 -7.57
C LEU A 162 4.12 -12.49 -7.66
N ALA A 163 2.92 -12.21 -8.19
CA ALA A 163 2.39 -10.86 -8.33
C ALA A 163 2.27 -10.16 -6.96
N ALA A 164 1.77 -10.87 -5.94
CA ALA A 164 1.65 -10.34 -4.59
C ALA A 164 3.03 -10.06 -3.95
N GLN A 165 4.01 -10.96 -4.11
CA GLN A 165 5.37 -10.75 -3.60
C GLN A 165 6.02 -9.54 -4.27
N LEU A 166 5.99 -9.45 -5.60
CA LEU A 166 6.54 -8.32 -6.36
C LEU A 166 5.86 -7.00 -6.00
N SER A 167 4.52 -6.99 -5.91
CA SER A 167 3.76 -5.82 -5.48
C SER A 167 4.22 -5.35 -4.10
N ARG A 168 4.34 -6.24 -3.11
CA ARG A 168 4.81 -5.86 -1.76
C ARG A 168 6.22 -5.29 -1.75
N ILE A 169 7.11 -5.86 -2.57
CA ILE A 169 8.49 -5.39 -2.76
C ILE A 169 8.50 -3.96 -3.32
N MET A 170 7.78 -3.73 -4.42
CA MET A 170 7.78 -2.41 -5.08
C MET A 170 7.02 -1.35 -4.27
N CYS A 171 5.88 -1.70 -3.68
CA CYS A 171 5.15 -0.82 -2.75
C CYS A 171 6.03 -0.41 -1.57
N ARG A 172 6.94 -1.30 -1.10
CA ARG A 172 7.88 -0.96 -0.03
C ARG A 172 8.91 0.09 -0.48
N LYS A 173 9.48 -0.07 -1.67
CA LYS A 173 10.43 0.90 -2.23
C LYS A 173 9.77 2.26 -2.45
N LEU A 174 8.55 2.27 -2.99
CA LEU A 174 7.72 3.46 -3.12
C LEU A 174 7.47 4.12 -1.76
N GLU A 175 7.06 3.34 -0.75
CA GLU A 175 6.77 3.86 0.59
C GLU A 175 7.99 4.58 1.18
N VAL A 176 9.17 3.98 1.06
CA VAL A 176 10.41 4.58 1.56
C VAL A 176 10.74 5.87 0.81
N LYS A 177 10.68 5.87 -0.51
CA LYS A 177 10.95 7.07 -1.33
C LYS A 177 9.96 8.19 -1.02
N ALA A 178 8.67 7.87 -0.89
CA ALA A 178 7.63 8.84 -0.57
C ALA A 178 7.79 9.43 0.85
N TYR A 179 8.14 8.61 1.85
CA TYR A 179 8.40 9.13 3.20
C TYR A 179 9.71 9.92 3.31
N GLN A 180 10.75 9.56 2.56
CA GLN A 180 11.96 10.38 2.45
C GLN A 180 11.64 11.74 1.81
N HIS A 181 10.80 11.76 0.77
CA HIS A 181 10.31 12.98 0.18
C HIS A 181 9.47 13.80 1.16
N LEU A 182 8.54 13.17 1.89
CA LEU A 182 7.73 13.81 2.93
C LEU A 182 8.61 14.42 4.03
N GLN A 183 9.64 13.70 4.48
CA GLN A 183 10.56 14.19 5.50
C GLN A 183 11.28 15.46 5.06
N ARG A 184 11.71 15.54 3.79
CA ARG A 184 12.31 16.76 3.22
C ARG A 184 11.30 17.92 3.22
N LEU A 185 10.08 17.68 2.71
CA LEU A 185 9.02 18.69 2.70
C LEU A 185 8.65 19.20 4.10
N LEU A 186 8.65 18.31 5.10
CA LEU A 186 8.41 18.68 6.49
C LEU A 186 9.54 19.55 7.05
N HIS A 187 10.79 19.25 6.73
CA HIS A 187 11.94 20.06 7.14
C HIS A 187 11.93 21.44 6.46
N GLU A 188 11.66 21.47 5.17
CA GLU A 188 11.54 22.68 4.35
C GLU A 188 10.26 23.47 4.65
N SER A 189 9.30 22.87 5.36
CA SER A 189 8.00 23.49 5.61
C SER A 189 8.15 24.84 6.27
N GLY A 190 9.10 25.05 7.18
CA GLY A 190 9.31 26.35 7.85
C GLY A 190 9.64 27.52 6.90
N THR A 191 10.25 27.24 5.76
CA THR A 191 10.66 28.21 4.73
C THR A 191 9.87 28.08 3.43
N MET A 192 8.86 27.20 3.40
CA MET A 192 8.01 26.99 2.24
C MET A 192 7.21 28.25 1.91
N GLU A 193 7.18 28.61 0.63
CA GLU A 193 6.39 29.72 0.07
C GLU A 193 4.89 29.53 0.35
N ASP A 194 4.18 30.63 0.64
CA ASP A 194 2.80 30.61 1.12
C ASP A 194 1.81 29.88 0.19
N ASP A 195 2.02 29.98 -1.12
CA ASP A 195 1.21 29.33 -2.16
C ASP A 195 1.37 27.81 -2.18
N LYS A 196 2.49 27.28 -1.68
CA LYS A 196 2.79 25.85 -1.59
C LYS A 196 2.33 25.21 -0.29
N ILE A 197 2.09 25.99 0.76
CA ILE A 197 1.69 25.48 2.08
C ILE A 197 0.37 24.72 2.01
N LEU A 198 -0.65 25.29 1.35
CA LEU A 198 -1.98 24.67 1.29
C LEU A 198 -1.98 23.35 0.49
N PRO A 199 -1.41 23.26 -0.73
CA PRO A 199 -1.26 21.99 -1.44
C PRO A 199 -0.50 20.95 -0.63
N PHE A 200 0.61 21.34 0.01
CA PHE A 200 1.38 20.44 0.87
C PHE A 200 0.55 19.92 2.04
N LEU A 201 -0.19 20.80 2.72
CA LEU A 201 -1.05 20.45 3.84
C LEU A 201 -2.15 19.48 3.40
N GLN A 202 -2.77 19.68 2.24
CA GLN A 202 -3.76 18.76 1.68
C GLN A 202 -3.16 17.36 1.42
N SER A 203 -1.96 17.30 0.85
CA SER A 203 -1.26 16.02 0.63
C SER A 203 -0.89 15.33 1.94
N LEU A 204 -0.35 16.06 2.92
CA LEU A 204 -0.06 15.53 4.25
C LEU A 204 -1.33 15.05 4.96
N GLY A 205 -2.43 15.79 4.82
CA GLY A 205 -3.76 15.43 5.31
C GLY A 205 -4.20 14.08 4.74
N ARG A 206 -4.14 13.89 3.42
CA ARG A 206 -4.48 12.62 2.76
C ARG A 206 -3.62 11.46 3.25
N VAL A 207 -2.30 11.66 3.40
CA VAL A 207 -1.39 10.63 3.96
C VAL A 207 -1.83 10.21 5.36
N LEU A 208 -2.21 11.18 6.20
CA LEU A 208 -2.72 10.92 7.55
C LEU A 208 -4.04 10.14 7.52
N LEU A 209 -4.96 10.47 6.60
CA LEU A 209 -6.22 9.74 6.46
C LEU A 209 -5.97 8.27 6.10
N THR A 210 -5.09 8.01 5.12
CA THR A 210 -4.69 6.65 4.73
C THR A 210 -4.09 5.87 5.90
N LEU A 211 -3.21 6.50 6.70
CA LEU A 211 -2.60 5.87 7.89
C LEU A 211 -3.65 5.53 8.95
N ARG A 212 -4.54 6.47 9.26
CA ARG A 212 -5.60 6.26 10.26
C ARG A 212 -6.58 5.19 9.80
N TRP A 213 -6.97 5.20 8.53
CA TRP A 213 -7.85 4.19 7.96
C TRP A 213 -7.23 2.80 8.12
N ARG A 214 -5.97 2.60 7.73
CA ARG A 214 -5.25 1.33 7.88
C ARG A 214 -5.25 0.83 9.33
N LEU A 215 -4.90 1.70 10.29
CA LEU A 215 -4.91 1.34 11.72
C LEU A 215 -6.30 0.94 12.22
N SER A 216 -7.33 1.68 11.80
CA SER A 216 -8.72 1.42 12.18
C SER A 216 -9.24 0.12 11.56
N TRP A 217 -8.89 -0.11 10.30
CA TRP A 217 -9.21 -1.34 9.57
C TRP A 217 -8.56 -2.58 10.17
N TRP A 218 -7.27 -2.51 10.54
CA TRP A 218 -6.59 -3.64 11.19
C TRP A 218 -7.27 -4.01 12.51
N THR A 219 -7.71 -3.00 13.27
CA THR A 219 -8.48 -3.24 14.51
C THR A 219 -9.77 -4.01 14.21
N ALA A 220 -10.58 -3.54 13.25
CA ALA A 220 -11.86 -4.15 12.90
C ALA A 220 -11.72 -5.55 12.27
N THR A 221 -10.71 -5.76 11.44
CA THR A 221 -10.48 -7.05 10.79
C THR A 221 -9.94 -8.12 11.75
N ARG A 222 -9.26 -7.73 12.83
CA ARG A 222 -8.86 -8.68 13.88
C ARG A 222 -10.07 -9.36 14.52
N GLU A 223 -11.16 -8.63 14.68
CA GLU A 223 -12.42 -9.16 15.23
C GLU A 223 -13.10 -10.13 14.26
N VAL A 224 -12.83 -10.04 12.96
CA VAL A 224 -13.48 -10.84 11.90
C VAL A 224 -12.67 -12.10 11.55
N PHE A 225 -11.35 -12.00 11.44
CA PHE A 225 -10.48 -13.11 10.99
C PHE A 225 -9.89 -13.96 12.13
N GLY A 226 -10.10 -13.58 13.38
CA GLY A 226 -9.51 -14.23 14.55
C GLY A 226 -8.01 -13.92 14.74
N THR A 227 -7.48 -14.35 15.88
CA THR A 227 -6.04 -14.25 16.19
C THR A 227 -5.28 -15.34 15.43
N GLY A 228 -4.35 -14.93 14.57
CA GLY A 228 -3.39 -15.85 13.94
C GLY A 228 -2.42 -16.46 14.95
N ASP A 229 -1.39 -17.13 14.44
CA ASP A 229 -0.27 -17.67 15.24
C ASP A 229 0.32 -16.58 16.17
N HIS A 230 0.74 -16.96 17.39
CA HIS A 230 1.25 -16.02 18.41
C HIS A 230 2.44 -15.19 17.92
N ASN A 231 3.28 -15.77 17.06
CA ASN A 231 4.42 -15.05 16.47
C ASN A 231 3.96 -13.99 15.45
N ASP A 232 2.91 -14.28 14.68
CA ASP A 232 2.33 -13.35 13.71
C ASP A 232 1.63 -12.17 14.43
N GLU A 233 1.05 -12.40 15.61
CA GLU A 233 0.44 -11.33 16.43
C GLU A 233 1.49 -10.35 16.98
N ALA A 234 2.64 -10.83 17.46
CA ALA A 234 3.70 -9.97 17.99
C ALA A 234 4.33 -9.08 16.89
N GLU A 235 4.54 -9.65 15.70
CA GLU A 235 5.05 -8.91 14.54
C GLU A 235 4.04 -7.85 14.08
N ARG A 236 2.76 -8.24 13.98
CA ARG A 236 1.66 -7.32 13.68
C ARG A 236 1.60 -6.17 14.67
N GLN A 237 1.61 -6.44 15.96
CA GLN A 237 1.55 -5.40 16.99
C GLN A 237 2.74 -4.42 16.86
N ARG A 238 3.94 -4.92 16.53
CA ARG A 238 5.11 -4.07 16.27
C ARG A 238 4.88 -3.15 15.07
N VAL A 239 4.30 -3.65 13.98
CA VAL A 239 3.98 -2.85 12.79
C VAL A 239 2.91 -1.81 13.13
N GLU A 240 1.84 -2.20 13.82
CA GLU A 240 0.76 -1.30 14.25
C GLU A 240 1.29 -0.16 15.12
N LEU A 241 2.12 -0.45 16.11
CA LEU A 241 2.75 0.57 16.97
C LEU A 241 3.64 1.53 16.17
N ARG A 242 4.37 1.03 15.17
CA ARG A 242 5.23 1.87 14.31
C ARG A 242 4.39 2.82 13.45
N VAL A 243 3.31 2.31 12.86
CA VAL A 243 2.40 3.10 12.01
C VAL A 243 1.63 4.12 12.88
N HIS A 244 1.18 3.73 14.07
CA HIS A 244 0.56 4.63 15.04
C HIS A 244 1.51 5.76 15.46
N SER A 245 2.77 5.44 15.73
CA SER A 245 3.80 6.43 16.09
C SER A 245 4.06 7.40 14.94
N LEU A 246 4.18 6.90 13.70
CA LEU A 246 4.32 7.75 12.52
C LEU A 246 3.10 8.66 12.35
N CYS A 247 1.88 8.11 12.47
CA CYS A 247 0.65 8.87 12.37
C CYS A 247 0.60 10.01 13.40
N ARG A 248 1.00 9.75 14.64
CA ARG A 248 1.09 10.77 15.70
C ARG A 248 2.09 11.88 15.37
N VAL A 249 3.28 11.52 14.88
CA VAL A 249 4.31 12.50 14.49
C VAL A 249 3.81 13.37 13.34
N LEU A 250 3.24 12.75 12.30
CA LEU A 250 2.70 13.48 11.15
C LEU A 250 1.50 14.36 11.53
N TYR A 251 0.65 13.93 12.47
CA TYR A 251 -0.46 14.71 12.99
C TYR A 251 0.04 16.02 13.61
N PHE A 252 1.08 15.93 14.47
CA PHE A 252 1.70 17.10 15.06
C PHE A 252 2.25 18.05 13.99
N TYR A 253 2.98 17.51 13.00
CA TYR A 253 3.49 18.33 11.90
C TYR A 253 2.37 18.99 11.08
N TYR A 254 1.29 18.27 10.79
CA TYR A 254 0.14 18.85 10.09
C TYR A 254 -0.39 20.06 10.84
N CYS A 255 -0.61 19.94 12.14
CA CYS A 255 -1.04 21.05 12.99
C CYS A 255 -0.05 22.22 12.95
N CYS A 256 1.26 21.96 13.09
CA CYS A 256 2.30 22.99 12.98
C CYS A 256 2.30 23.72 11.63
N VAL A 257 2.20 22.99 10.53
CA VAL A 257 2.17 23.56 9.18
C VAL A 257 0.89 24.38 8.96
N ARG A 258 -0.26 23.87 9.44
CA ARG A 258 -1.55 24.55 9.35
C ARG A 258 -1.53 25.93 10.03
N ARG A 259 -0.83 26.10 11.15
CA ARG A 259 -0.69 27.42 11.82
C ARG A 259 -0.03 28.49 10.95
N ARG A 260 0.74 28.10 9.93
CA ARG A 260 1.41 29.02 9.01
C ARG A 260 0.49 29.51 7.89
N LEU A 261 -0.71 28.95 7.75
CA LEU A 261 -1.65 29.39 6.73
C LEU A 261 -2.06 30.85 6.98
N PRO A 262 -1.99 31.72 5.97
CA PRO A 262 -2.56 33.06 6.04
C PRO A 262 -4.04 33.03 6.43
N VAL A 263 -4.50 34.05 7.16
CA VAL A 263 -5.88 34.15 7.69
C VAL A 263 -6.95 33.99 6.60
N TRP A 264 -6.69 34.48 5.39
CA TRP A 264 -7.59 34.40 4.22
C TRP A 264 -7.71 32.97 3.66
N THR A 265 -6.63 32.20 3.68
CA THR A 265 -6.60 30.80 3.22
C THR A 265 -7.28 29.82 4.17
N ASN A 266 -7.46 30.18 5.45
CA ASN A 266 -8.20 29.35 6.41
C ASN A 266 -9.67 29.16 6.01
N ILE A 267 -10.27 30.09 5.27
CA ILE A 267 -11.66 29.98 4.78
C ILE A 267 -11.78 28.87 3.72
N ASN A 268 -10.73 28.66 2.92
CA ASN A 268 -10.70 27.67 1.85
C ASN A 268 -9.97 26.37 2.23
N THR A 269 -9.47 26.29 3.48
CA THR A 269 -8.79 25.09 3.94
C THR A 269 -9.84 24.03 4.24
N PRO A 270 -9.84 22.88 3.52
CA PRO A 270 -10.82 21.84 3.79
C PRO A 270 -10.66 21.37 5.24
N SER A 271 -11.76 21.27 5.98
CA SER A 271 -11.77 20.63 7.30
C SER A 271 -11.64 19.10 7.20
N GLY A 272 -11.77 18.56 5.99
CA GLY A 272 -11.75 17.15 5.66
C GLY A 272 -12.05 16.91 4.19
N ILE A 273 -12.24 15.64 3.82
CA ILE A 273 -12.64 15.21 2.48
C ILE A 273 -13.66 14.08 2.55
N HIS A 274 -14.43 13.87 1.48
CA HIS A 274 -15.15 12.62 1.29
C HIS A 274 -14.16 11.55 0.81
N SER A 275 -13.99 10.50 1.59
CA SER A 275 -13.10 9.40 1.29
C SER A 275 -13.91 8.15 0.94
N ARG A 276 -13.62 7.57 -0.23
CA ARG A 276 -14.04 6.23 -0.60
C ARG A 276 -12.87 5.27 -0.43
N TYR A 277 -13.01 4.34 0.49
CA TYR A 277 -11.99 3.34 0.75
C TYR A 277 -12.36 2.01 0.09
N PRO A 278 -11.37 1.16 -0.28
CA PRO A 278 -11.66 -0.15 -0.83
C PRO A 278 -12.53 -0.99 0.10
N ASP A 279 -13.41 -1.82 -0.46
CA ASP A 279 -14.28 -2.73 0.30
C ASP A 279 -15.24 -2.02 1.28
N THR A 280 -15.70 -0.82 0.91
CA THR A 280 -16.73 -0.07 1.65
C THR A 280 -18.05 0.01 0.87
N GLU A 281 -19.16 0.10 1.59
CA GLU A 281 -20.51 0.24 1.01
C GLU A 281 -20.79 1.68 0.57
N LYS A 282 -20.21 2.67 1.27
CA LYS A 282 -20.42 4.09 0.99
C LYS A 282 -19.20 4.94 1.35
N GLU A 283 -19.15 6.11 0.71
CA GLU A 283 -18.18 7.15 1.03
C GLU A 283 -18.47 7.75 2.42
N VAL A 284 -17.41 8.18 3.10
CA VAL A 284 -17.51 8.78 4.43
C VAL A 284 -16.79 10.12 4.47
N TRP A 285 -17.32 11.05 5.26
CA TRP A 285 -16.63 12.32 5.52
C TRP A 285 -15.51 12.11 6.53
N ASP A 286 -14.30 12.40 6.10
CA ASP A 286 -13.09 12.21 6.86
C ASP A 286 -12.42 13.57 7.18
N ASN A 287 -12.49 13.95 8.46
CA ASN A 287 -11.89 15.19 8.94
C ASN A 287 -10.35 15.12 8.97
N PHE A 288 -9.71 16.17 8.48
CA PHE A 288 -8.28 16.40 8.72
C PHE A 288 -8.00 16.74 10.19
N PRO A 289 -6.73 16.64 10.64
CA PRO A 289 -6.35 17.00 12.00
C PRO A 289 -6.78 18.41 12.40
N GLY A 290 -7.20 18.55 13.66
CA GLY A 290 -7.89 19.73 14.17
C GLY A 290 -7.38 20.23 15.51
N ASN A 291 -7.34 19.35 16.50
CA ASN A 291 -7.02 19.67 17.89
C ASN A 291 -5.58 19.26 18.22
N GLU A 292 -4.75 20.23 18.59
CA GLU A 292 -3.30 20.10 18.69
C GLU A 292 -2.87 19.60 20.08
N SER A 293 -3.59 18.61 20.60
CA SER A 293 -3.34 17.97 21.89
C SER A 293 -3.23 16.45 21.75
N VAL A 294 -2.75 15.79 22.81
CA VAL A 294 -2.69 14.31 22.84
C VAL A 294 -4.10 13.72 22.81
N GLU A 295 -5.03 14.36 23.51
CA GLU A 295 -6.45 14.03 23.54
C GLU A 295 -7.07 14.23 22.15
N GLY A 296 -6.76 15.36 21.48
CA GLY A 296 -7.22 15.65 20.13
C GLY A 296 -6.77 14.61 19.10
N PHE A 297 -5.53 14.13 19.20
CA PHE A 297 -5.06 13.00 18.41
C PHE A 297 -5.82 11.71 18.75
N GLY A 298 -6.03 11.43 20.05
CA GLY A 298 -6.78 10.25 20.51
C GLY A 298 -8.23 10.22 20.01
N GLU A 299 -8.94 11.34 20.10
CA GLU A 299 -10.30 11.52 19.57
C GLU A 299 -10.33 11.36 18.05
N TRP A 300 -9.39 11.98 17.34
CA TRP A 300 -9.28 11.87 15.90
C TRP A 300 -9.00 10.42 15.45
N MET A 301 -8.14 9.69 16.16
CA MET A 301 -7.94 8.26 15.94
C MET A 301 -9.19 7.43 16.28
N GLY A 302 -9.89 7.77 17.36
CA GLY A 302 -11.15 7.14 17.76
C GLY A 302 -12.24 7.29 16.72
N ARG A 303 -12.35 8.48 16.10
CA ARG A 303 -13.25 8.73 14.99
C ARG A 303 -12.97 7.81 13.80
N GLY A 304 -11.70 7.51 13.51
CA GLY A 304 -11.31 6.55 12.47
C GLY A 304 -11.99 5.18 12.63
N ARG A 305 -12.12 4.67 13.86
CA ARG A 305 -12.84 3.42 14.14
C ARG A 305 -14.34 3.53 13.89
N GLN A 306 -14.95 4.67 14.20
CA GLN A 306 -16.36 4.91 13.89
C GLN A 306 -16.60 4.98 12.38
N LEU A 307 -15.68 5.59 11.62
CA LEU A 307 -15.75 5.66 10.17
C LEU A 307 -15.74 4.28 9.50
N ILE A 308 -15.06 3.29 10.07
CA ILE A 308 -15.10 1.90 9.59
C ILE A 308 -16.53 1.34 9.65
N ILE A 309 -17.24 1.60 10.75
CA ILE A 309 -18.63 1.18 10.94
C ILE A 309 -19.54 1.95 9.97
N GLU A 310 -19.37 3.27 9.90
CA GLU A 310 -20.16 4.12 9.01
C GLU A 310 -19.97 3.73 7.54
N ALA A 311 -18.77 3.37 7.13
CA ALA A 311 -18.49 2.95 5.75
C ALA A 311 -19.01 1.53 5.43
N GLY A 312 -19.60 0.81 6.39
CA GLY A 312 -20.19 -0.51 6.18
C GLY A 312 -19.18 -1.65 6.04
N VAL A 313 -17.94 -1.47 6.49
CA VAL A 313 -16.84 -2.44 6.32
C VAL A 313 -17.20 -3.84 6.81
N VAL A 314 -17.71 -3.95 8.04
CA VAL A 314 -17.97 -5.26 8.67
C VAL A 314 -19.07 -6.02 7.92
N SER A 315 -20.13 -5.32 7.49
CA SER A 315 -21.20 -5.87 6.66
C SER A 315 -20.65 -6.35 5.30
N ARG A 316 -19.80 -5.53 4.68
CA ARG A 316 -19.17 -5.86 3.40
C ARG A 316 -18.26 -7.07 3.50
N LEU A 317 -17.41 -7.15 4.51
CA LEU A 317 -16.54 -8.31 4.74
C LEU A 317 -17.35 -9.60 4.95
N ARG A 318 -18.45 -9.54 5.71
CA ARG A 318 -19.35 -10.70 5.88
C ARG A 318 -19.99 -11.14 4.57
N SER A 319 -20.52 -10.20 3.79
CA SER A 319 -21.13 -10.52 2.48
C SER A 319 -20.14 -11.07 1.45
N MET A 320 -18.85 -10.73 1.57
CA MET A 320 -17.78 -11.30 0.73
C MET A 320 -17.27 -12.67 1.20
N GLY A 321 -17.90 -13.29 2.22
CA GLY A 321 -17.52 -14.62 2.70
C GLY A 321 -16.23 -14.65 3.52
N LEU A 322 -15.81 -13.51 4.07
CA LEU A 322 -14.57 -13.38 4.84
C LEU A 322 -14.75 -13.45 6.37
N ALA A 323 -15.98 -13.66 6.84
CA ALA A 323 -16.25 -13.90 8.26
C ALA A 323 -16.18 -15.41 8.56
N ALA A 324 -15.57 -15.75 9.71
CA ALA A 324 -15.46 -17.11 10.22
C ALA A 324 -16.82 -17.77 10.49
#